data_AF-A0A6J4RRG6-F1
#
_entry.id   AF-A0A6J4RRG6-F1
#
_cell.length_a   1.000
_cell.length_b   1.000
_cell.length_c   1.000
_cell.angle_alpha   90.00
_cell.angle_beta   90.00
_cell.angle_gamma   90.00
#
_symmetry.space_group_name_H-M   'P 1'
#
loop_
_entity.id
_entity.type
_entity.pdbx_description
1 polymer ?
#
loop_
_entity_poly.entity_id
_entity_poly.type
_entity_poly.pdbx_seq_one_letter_code
_entity_poly.pdbx_strand_id
1 'polypeptide(L)'
;MRRAATTWAVLAAVAWPAAAEAQEHGGGHGAHGEPPQATGAHVIAIANRAYSPARLTLLAGDSVTWRNDDFVTHDATGPAGLPASGPLMRGQRFSQTFADVGSHPYVCTFHAFMQGRIDVHAALLTAASSSVLTGEEIELHGRAAATSGPVVLEAQPAGAAGFTPVTTVTPDADGAFHAALRPSSSTTYRAVTTSGASPPVTVAVTSRLRVRLSARRTKRFTVLRVAAPGAGAATATIQLYSRERFSWIDRGHRRLDARGRAAFRLRSGLRYHARAVITRPDGGAILGVSARVKLPRRAASR
;
A
#
# COMPACT_ATOMS: atom_id res chain seq x y z
N MET A 1 81.12 32.95 21.45
CA MET A 1 80.77 31.74 20.67
C MET A 1 79.25 31.59 20.64
N ARG A 2 78.67 31.67 19.43
CA ARG A 2 77.40 31.13 18.90
C ARG A 2 76.14 30.93 19.80
N ARG A 3 75.04 31.57 19.31
CA ARG A 3 73.61 31.16 19.18
C ARG A 3 72.70 31.29 20.44
N ALA A 4 71.66 32.15 20.45
CA ALA A 4 70.31 32.10 19.81
C ALA A 4 69.25 31.70 20.88
N ALA A 5 67.99 32.16 20.95
CA ALA A 5 67.11 32.89 20.06
C ALA A 5 65.99 33.62 20.85
N THR A 6 65.38 34.58 20.13
CA THR A 6 64.17 35.41 20.33
C THR A 6 62.90 34.59 20.66
N THR A 7 61.81 35.13 21.23
CA THR A 7 60.79 35.97 20.53
C THR A 7 59.75 36.53 21.55
N TRP A 8 59.25 37.76 21.32
CA TRP A 8 58.10 38.37 22.02
C TRP A 8 56.93 38.61 21.04
N ALA A 9 55.73 38.32 21.54
CA ALA A 9 54.38 38.92 21.34
C ALA A 9 53.98 39.65 20.03
N VAL A 10 52.70 39.53 19.67
CA VAL A 10 51.63 40.58 19.84
C VAL A 10 50.34 40.16 19.12
N LEU A 11 49.20 40.45 19.78
CA LEU A 11 47.81 40.37 19.29
C LEU A 11 47.50 41.42 18.22
N ALA A 12 46.71 41.08 17.21
CA ALA A 12 46.06 42.05 16.32
C ALA A 12 44.59 41.70 16.08
N ALA A 13 43.72 42.67 16.36
CA ALA A 13 42.32 42.71 15.97
C ALA A 13 42.19 43.02 14.48
N VAL A 14 41.17 42.47 13.81
CA VAL A 14 40.84 42.81 12.43
C VAL A 14 39.45 43.45 12.39
N ALA A 15 39.43 44.68 11.89
CA ALA A 15 38.25 45.47 11.58
C ALA A 15 37.75 45.17 10.15
N TRP A 16 36.45 45.32 9.94
CA TRP A 16 35.76 45.26 8.64
C TRP A 16 35.97 46.58 7.87
N PRO A 17 36.11 46.55 6.53
CA PRO A 17 35.75 47.69 5.70
C PRO A 17 34.48 47.45 4.87
N ALA A 18 33.90 48.59 4.50
CA ALA A 18 32.60 48.83 3.91
C ALA A 18 32.48 48.49 2.41
N ALA A 19 31.23 48.51 1.95
CA ALA A 19 30.76 48.26 0.59
C ALA A 19 31.25 49.29 -0.45
N ALA A 20 31.45 48.80 -1.68
CA ALA A 20 31.45 49.59 -2.91
C ALA A 20 30.79 48.77 -4.03
N GLU A 21 29.68 49.27 -4.58
CA GLU A 21 29.10 48.94 -5.90
C GLU A 21 29.98 49.60 -7.00
N ALA A 22 30.10 49.20 -8.26
CA ALA A 22 29.46 48.23 -9.15
C ALA A 22 30.43 47.93 -10.32
N GLN A 23 30.25 46.81 -11.04
CA GLN A 23 30.20 46.75 -12.52
C GLN A 23 29.89 45.30 -12.96
N GLU A 24 28.83 45.13 -13.75
CA GLU A 24 28.46 43.87 -14.42
C GLU A 24 29.52 43.44 -15.45
N HIS A 25 29.94 42.18 -15.43
CA HIS A 25 30.39 41.43 -16.61
C HIS A 25 30.13 39.93 -16.40
N GLY A 26 29.50 39.30 -17.39
CA GLY A 26 28.99 37.94 -17.34
C GLY A 26 30.05 36.84 -17.25
N GLY A 27 29.63 35.71 -16.66
CA GLY A 27 30.37 34.46 -16.60
C GLY A 27 29.50 33.39 -15.94
N GLY A 28 29.22 32.32 -16.67
CA GLY A 28 28.24 31.29 -16.30
C GLY A 28 28.47 30.71 -14.90
N HIS A 29 27.42 30.77 -14.09
CA HIS A 29 27.35 30.07 -12.82
C HIS A 29 26.72 28.71 -13.08
N GLY A 30 27.53 27.67 -12.85
CA GLY A 30 27.12 26.29 -12.91
C GLY A 30 25.88 26.06 -12.06
N ALA A 31 24.99 25.22 -12.57
CA ALA A 31 23.89 24.66 -11.82
C ALA A 31 24.46 23.90 -10.62
N HIS A 32 24.52 24.55 -9.46
CA HIS A 32 24.47 23.86 -8.19
C HIS A 32 23.09 23.20 -8.15
N GLY A 33 23.05 21.90 -8.45
CA GLY A 33 21.83 21.12 -8.36
C GLY A 33 21.28 21.24 -6.95
N GLU A 34 20.09 21.81 -6.83
CA GLU A 34 19.23 21.65 -5.68
C GLU A 34 19.21 20.15 -5.33
N PRO A 35 19.49 19.73 -4.09
CA PRO A 35 19.36 18.34 -3.71
C PRO A 35 17.94 17.88 -4.05
N PRO A 36 17.76 16.64 -4.54
CA PRO A 36 16.44 16.13 -4.90
C PRO A 36 15.48 16.37 -3.72
N GLN A 37 14.44 17.18 -3.97
CA GLN A 37 13.44 17.53 -2.98
C GLN A 37 12.86 16.23 -2.40
N ALA A 38 13.07 16.02 -1.09
CA ALA A 38 12.59 14.85 -0.38
C ALA A 38 11.05 14.77 -0.49
N THR A 39 10.55 13.87 -1.31
CA THR A 39 9.11 13.69 -1.49
C THR A 39 8.53 12.84 -0.36
N GLY A 40 7.96 13.49 0.65
CA GLY A 40 7.15 12.89 1.72
C GLY A 40 7.67 13.24 3.11
N ALA A 41 7.00 14.17 3.80
CA ALA A 41 7.27 14.43 5.20
C ALA A 41 6.73 13.27 6.05
N HIS A 42 7.59 12.30 6.37
CA HIS A 42 7.20 11.20 7.25
C HIS A 42 7.30 11.63 8.70
N VAL A 43 6.22 11.51 9.48
CA VAL A 43 6.19 11.94 10.88
C VAL A 43 5.89 10.76 11.79
N ILE A 44 6.71 10.60 12.83
CA ILE A 44 6.46 9.69 13.95
C ILE A 44 6.10 10.54 15.17
N ALA A 45 4.84 10.48 15.57
CA ALA A 45 4.38 11.10 16.80
C ALA A 45 4.77 10.23 18.00
N ILE A 46 5.27 10.85 19.05
CA ILE A 46 5.50 10.20 20.34
C ILE A 46 4.41 10.67 21.29
N ALA A 47 3.49 9.78 21.66
CA ALA A 47 2.39 10.08 22.56
C ALA A 47 2.02 8.80 23.34
N ASN A 48 1.50 8.95 24.55
CA ASN A 48 1.14 7.83 25.42
C ASN A 48 2.30 6.83 25.57
N ARG A 49 3.54 7.33 25.64
CA ARG A 49 4.77 6.52 25.70
C ARG A 49 4.86 5.49 24.57
N ALA A 50 4.48 5.87 23.36
CA ALA A 50 4.56 5.02 22.18
C ALA A 50 4.93 5.82 20.92
N TYR A 51 5.63 5.17 19.99
CA TYR A 51 5.85 5.68 18.63
C TYR A 51 4.63 5.38 17.76
N SER A 52 4.13 6.39 17.04
CA SER A 52 3.02 6.24 16.11
C SER A 52 3.34 6.88 14.74
N PRO A 53 3.49 6.08 13.66
CA PRO A 53 3.47 4.62 13.67
C PRO A 53 4.75 4.02 14.31
N ALA A 54 4.64 2.83 14.90
CA ALA A 54 5.80 2.12 15.46
C ALA A 54 6.69 1.49 14.37
N ARG A 55 6.13 1.24 13.18
CA ARG A 55 6.86 0.78 11.99
C ARG A 55 6.56 1.68 10.83
N LEU A 56 7.59 2.09 10.13
CA LEU A 56 7.49 2.95 8.96
C LEU A 56 8.34 2.38 7.83
N THR A 57 7.77 2.34 6.63
CA THR A 57 8.46 1.90 5.42
C THR A 57 8.81 3.11 4.58
N LEU A 58 10.06 3.20 4.14
CA LEU A 58 10.61 4.36 3.45
C LEU A 58 11.28 3.97 2.14
N LEU A 59 11.38 4.95 1.26
CA LEU A 59 12.34 4.92 0.16
C LEU A 59 13.70 5.42 0.66
N ALA A 60 14.79 4.84 0.14
CA ALA A 60 16.13 5.34 0.41
C ALA A 60 16.25 6.82 0.01
N GLY A 61 16.76 7.63 0.93
CA GLY A 61 16.83 9.10 0.82
C GLY A 61 15.68 9.85 1.50
N ASP A 62 14.63 9.16 1.96
CA ASP A 62 13.54 9.79 2.69
C ASP A 62 13.99 10.27 4.09
N SER A 63 13.30 11.29 4.59
CA SER A 63 13.49 11.83 5.94
C SER A 63 12.31 11.55 6.85
N VAL A 64 12.60 11.21 8.10
CA VAL A 64 11.61 10.98 9.16
C VAL A 64 11.76 12.05 10.23
N THR A 65 10.65 12.67 10.63
CA THR A 65 10.58 13.58 11.76
C THR A 65 9.89 12.92 12.94
N TRP A 66 10.61 12.77 14.06
CA TRP A 66 10.01 12.46 15.35
C TRP A 66 9.49 13.74 15.99
N ARG A 67 8.29 13.70 16.55
CA ARG A 67 7.71 14.81 17.32
C ARG A 67 7.21 14.27 18.66
N ASN A 68 7.69 14.85 19.74
CA ASN A 68 7.20 14.49 21.06
C ASN A 68 5.93 15.27 21.42
N ASP A 69 4.78 14.62 21.41
CA ASP A 69 3.49 15.20 21.83
C ASP A 69 3.15 14.82 23.29
N ASP A 70 3.93 13.94 23.91
CA ASP A 70 3.82 13.49 25.29
C ASP A 70 4.34 14.54 26.28
N PHE A 71 3.91 14.45 27.53
CA PHE A 71 4.43 15.28 28.64
C PHE A 71 5.77 14.78 29.18
N VAL A 72 6.12 13.53 28.87
CA VAL A 72 7.38 12.90 29.29
C VAL A 72 8.44 13.10 28.20
N THR A 73 9.68 13.30 28.59
CA THR A 73 10.83 13.33 27.67
C THR A 73 11.03 11.95 27.05
N HIS A 74 11.26 11.93 25.73
CA HIS A 74 11.56 10.72 24.97
C HIS A 74 12.76 10.98 24.06
N ASP A 75 13.32 9.95 23.46
CA ASP A 75 14.30 10.03 22.38
C ASP A 75 13.99 8.95 21.33
N ALA A 76 14.75 8.93 20.25
CA ALA A 76 14.79 7.85 19.29
C ALA A 76 16.26 7.53 19.01
N THR A 77 16.70 6.35 19.50
CA THR A 77 18.09 5.92 19.46
C THR A 77 18.21 4.53 18.84
N GLY A 78 18.93 4.40 17.73
CA GLY A 78 19.21 3.12 17.07
C GLY A 78 20.59 2.53 17.43
N PRO A 79 20.80 1.21 17.25
CA PRO A 79 22.02 0.52 17.68
C PRO A 79 23.26 0.91 16.88
N ALA A 80 23.09 1.36 15.64
CA ALA A 80 24.18 1.84 14.77
C ALA A 80 24.37 3.37 14.87
N GLY A 81 23.79 4.01 15.90
CA GLY A 81 23.88 5.45 16.11
C GLY A 81 22.89 6.28 15.28
N LEU A 82 21.98 5.66 14.53
CA LEU A 82 20.88 6.33 13.82
C LEU A 82 19.55 5.58 14.00
N PRO A 83 18.41 6.27 14.22
CA PRO A 83 18.32 7.68 14.59
C PRO A 83 19.06 7.94 15.91
N ALA A 84 19.54 9.17 16.12
CA ALA A 84 20.13 9.62 17.38
C ALA A 84 19.59 11.01 17.71
N SER A 85 18.32 11.06 18.13
CA SER A 85 17.64 12.34 18.32
C SER A 85 18.17 13.16 19.50
N GLY A 86 18.80 12.50 20.47
CA GLY A 86 18.93 13.04 21.82
C GLY A 86 17.57 13.22 22.51
N PRO A 87 17.55 13.77 23.73
CA PRO A 87 16.30 14.00 24.47
C PRO A 87 15.39 15.00 23.75
N LEU A 88 14.16 14.60 23.50
CA LEU A 88 13.06 15.39 22.97
C LEU A 88 12.09 15.69 24.10
N MET A 89 12.07 16.95 24.55
CA MET A 89 11.03 17.48 25.43
C MET A 89 9.71 17.63 24.67
N ARG A 90 8.61 17.83 25.40
CA ARG A 90 7.30 18.09 24.81
C ARG A 90 7.34 19.21 23.76
N GLY A 91 6.78 18.94 22.60
CA GLY A 91 6.72 19.82 21.44
C GLY A 91 7.97 19.81 20.55
N GLN A 92 9.09 19.25 21.02
CA GLN A 92 10.32 19.20 20.24
C GLN A 92 10.25 18.18 19.11
N ARG A 93 11.10 18.41 18.10
CA ARG A 93 11.18 17.62 16.88
C ARG A 93 12.61 17.32 16.53
N PHE A 94 12.83 16.15 15.93
CA PHE A 94 14.11 15.74 15.35
C PHE A 94 13.86 15.10 14.00
N SER A 95 14.70 15.38 13.01
CA SER A 95 14.59 14.81 11.67
C SER A 95 15.86 14.05 11.29
N GLN A 96 15.70 12.87 10.69
CA GLN A 96 16.79 12.03 10.18
C GLN A 96 16.49 11.56 8.76
N THR A 97 17.45 11.70 7.87
CA THR A 97 17.43 11.11 6.53
C THR A 97 18.01 9.70 6.57
N PHE A 98 17.38 8.74 5.88
CA PHE A 98 17.83 7.35 5.80
C PHE A 98 18.24 7.01 4.36
N ALA A 99 19.54 6.97 4.10
CA ALA A 99 20.07 6.61 2.78
C ALA A 99 20.24 5.09 2.59
N ASP A 100 20.54 4.37 3.67
CA ASP A 100 20.91 2.96 3.59
C ASP A 100 19.68 2.04 3.61
N VAL A 101 19.57 1.21 2.59
CA VAL A 101 18.55 0.14 2.50
C VAL A 101 18.77 -0.85 3.63
N GLY A 102 17.69 -1.19 4.33
CA GLY A 102 17.73 -2.13 5.44
C GLY A 102 16.73 -1.83 6.54
N SER A 103 16.81 -2.62 7.60
CA SER A 103 15.99 -2.46 8.80
C SER A 103 16.78 -1.69 9.87
N HIS A 104 16.22 -0.58 10.31
CA HIS A 104 16.79 0.31 11.33
C HIS A 104 15.88 0.29 12.58
N PRO A 105 16.07 -0.68 13.49
CA PRO A 105 15.35 -0.69 14.76
C PRO A 105 15.85 0.43 15.67
N TYR A 106 14.98 0.99 16.50
CA TYR A 106 15.34 2.02 17.47
C TYR A 106 14.50 1.92 18.73
N VAL A 107 15.00 2.51 19.82
CA VAL A 107 14.38 2.48 21.14
C VAL A 107 14.31 3.87 21.75
N CYS A 108 13.50 4.01 22.80
CA CYS A 108 13.62 5.13 23.73
C CYS A 108 14.57 4.70 24.87
N THR A 109 15.65 5.44 25.10
CA THR A 109 16.61 5.15 26.18
C THR A 109 16.05 5.45 27.57
N PHE A 110 15.04 6.32 27.65
CA PHE A 110 14.31 6.58 28.90
C PHE A 110 13.29 5.48 29.25
N HIS A 111 12.79 4.74 28.24
CA HIS A 111 11.69 3.79 28.39
C HIS A 111 11.93 2.52 27.56
N ALA A 112 12.51 1.49 28.19
CA ALA A 112 12.95 0.27 27.51
C ALA A 112 11.86 -0.50 26.73
N PHE A 113 10.58 -0.28 27.05
CA PHE A 113 9.46 -0.90 26.35
C PHE A 113 9.10 -0.22 25.02
N MET A 114 9.59 1.00 24.78
CA MET A 114 9.32 1.74 23.54
C MET A 114 10.28 1.31 22.45
N GLN A 115 9.73 0.68 21.41
CA GLN A 115 10.48 0.18 20.26
C GLN A 115 9.82 0.63 18.98
N GLY A 116 10.64 1.05 18.02
CA GLY A 116 10.21 1.35 16.68
C GLY A 116 11.17 0.76 15.64
N ARG A 117 10.76 0.79 14.37
CA ARG A 117 11.60 0.34 13.25
C ARG A 117 11.31 1.15 12.00
N ILE A 118 12.39 1.54 11.32
CA ILE A 118 12.34 2.11 9.98
C ILE A 118 12.84 1.05 8.99
N ASP A 119 12.00 0.66 8.04
CA ASP A 119 12.34 -0.29 6.97
C ASP A 119 12.57 0.50 5.68
N VAL A 120 13.82 0.60 5.24
CA VAL A 120 14.23 1.39 4.06
C VAL A 120 14.44 0.47 2.87
N HIS A 121 13.85 0.82 1.73
CA HIS A 121 13.95 0.06 0.50
C HIS A 121 14.43 0.90 -0.68
N ALA A 122 15.04 0.24 -1.68
CA ALA A 122 15.48 0.90 -2.90
C ALA A 122 14.32 1.30 -3.83
N ALA A 123 13.18 0.61 -3.68
CA ALA A 123 11.94 0.93 -4.36
C ALA A 123 10.76 0.56 -3.47
N LEU A 124 9.62 1.21 -3.70
CA LEU A 124 8.33 0.88 -3.10
C LEU A 124 7.37 0.48 -4.22
N LEU A 125 6.51 -0.49 -3.93
CA LEU A 125 5.50 -0.96 -4.86
C LEU A 125 4.19 -1.17 -4.10
N THR A 126 3.10 -0.79 -4.73
CA THR A 126 1.73 -1.02 -4.29
C THR A 126 0.90 -1.47 -5.48
N ALA A 127 -0.18 -2.20 -5.22
CA ALA A 127 -1.17 -2.52 -6.23
C ALA A 127 -2.43 -1.70 -5.95
N ALA A 128 -3.03 -1.12 -7.00
CA ALA A 128 -4.30 -0.40 -6.90
C ALA A 128 -5.44 -1.26 -6.34
N SER A 129 -5.28 -2.58 -6.41
CA SER A 129 -6.17 -3.56 -5.80
C SER A 129 -5.40 -4.79 -5.36
N SER A 130 -5.75 -5.33 -4.19
CA SER A 130 -5.19 -6.60 -3.69
C SER A 130 -5.66 -7.81 -4.50
N SER A 131 -6.62 -7.64 -5.40
CA SER A 131 -7.20 -8.75 -6.17
C SER A 131 -7.98 -8.32 -7.42
N VAL A 132 -7.89 -9.13 -8.48
CA VAL A 132 -8.55 -8.91 -9.79
C VAL A 132 -9.21 -10.18 -10.32
N LEU A 133 -10.07 -10.08 -11.34
CA LEU A 133 -10.54 -11.28 -12.05
C LEU A 133 -9.51 -11.76 -13.08
N THR A 134 -9.53 -13.06 -13.42
CA THR A 134 -8.68 -13.60 -14.49
C THR A 134 -8.87 -12.81 -15.79
N GLY A 135 -7.78 -12.29 -16.34
CA GLY A 135 -7.77 -11.50 -17.59
C GLY A 135 -8.09 -10.01 -17.40
N GLU A 136 -8.49 -9.59 -16.20
CA GLU A 136 -8.53 -8.18 -15.85
C GLU A 136 -7.12 -7.66 -15.59
N GLU A 137 -6.99 -6.35 -15.78
CA GLU A 137 -5.75 -5.64 -15.57
C GLU A 137 -5.63 -5.24 -14.10
N ILE A 138 -4.43 -5.32 -13.56
CA ILE A 138 -4.05 -4.70 -12.31
C ILE A 138 -3.09 -3.55 -12.61
N GLU A 139 -3.35 -2.41 -11.97
CA GLU A 139 -2.42 -1.30 -11.94
C GLU A 139 -1.50 -1.42 -10.73
N LEU A 140 -0.20 -1.38 -11.00
CA LEU A 140 0.84 -1.30 -9.99
C LEU A 140 1.39 0.13 -9.98
N HIS A 141 1.53 0.70 -8.79
CA HIS A 141 2.14 2.01 -8.57
C HIS A 141 3.35 1.84 -7.70
N GLY A 142 4.44 2.52 -8.03
CA GLY A 142 5.63 2.49 -7.23
C GLY A 142 6.40 3.78 -7.24
N ARG A 143 7.42 3.80 -6.40
CA ARG A 143 8.40 4.88 -6.28
C ARG A 143 9.78 4.27 -6.20
N ALA A 144 10.74 4.87 -6.89
CA ALA A 144 12.15 4.55 -6.80
C ALA A 144 12.93 5.86 -6.61
N ALA A 145 14.16 5.78 -6.11
CA ALA A 145 15.00 6.97 -6.02
C ALA A 145 15.17 7.58 -7.42
N ALA A 146 15.09 8.91 -7.57
CA ALA A 146 15.14 9.57 -8.89
C ALA A 146 16.40 9.23 -9.71
N THR A 147 17.47 8.79 -9.04
CA THR A 147 18.74 8.37 -9.65
C THR A 147 18.83 6.87 -9.93
N SER A 148 17.78 6.07 -9.68
CA SER A 148 17.83 4.60 -9.75
C SER A 148 17.96 4.03 -11.15
N GLY A 149 17.73 4.86 -12.19
CA GLY A 149 17.58 4.37 -13.56
C GLY A 149 16.31 3.53 -13.74
N PRO A 150 16.26 2.68 -14.78
CA PRO A 150 15.09 1.84 -15.06
C PRO A 150 14.75 0.88 -13.92
N VAL A 151 13.45 0.71 -13.66
CA VAL A 151 12.90 -0.24 -12.68
C VAL A 151 12.38 -1.47 -13.41
N VAL A 152 12.90 -2.64 -13.06
CA VAL A 152 12.39 -3.92 -13.56
C VAL A 152 11.27 -4.39 -12.64
N LEU A 153 10.08 -4.60 -13.19
CA LEU A 153 9.02 -5.31 -12.49
C LEU A 153 9.21 -6.81 -12.69
N GLU A 154 9.26 -7.54 -11.59
CA GLU A 154 9.31 -8.98 -11.58
C GLU A 154 8.02 -9.56 -10.99
N ALA A 155 7.64 -10.73 -11.49
CA ALA A 155 6.47 -11.45 -11.05
C ALA A 155 6.85 -12.88 -10.64
N GLN A 156 6.19 -13.36 -9.59
CA GLN A 156 6.18 -14.77 -9.19
C GLN A 156 4.72 -15.23 -9.17
N PRO A 157 4.23 -15.82 -10.27
CA PRO A 157 2.92 -16.46 -10.30
C PRO A 157 2.82 -17.59 -9.26
N ALA A 158 1.63 -17.87 -8.77
CA ALA A 158 1.41 -18.94 -7.79
C ALA A 158 1.91 -20.30 -8.34
N GLY A 159 2.80 -20.94 -7.57
CA GLY A 159 3.45 -22.19 -7.96
C GLY A 159 4.75 -22.01 -8.76
N ALA A 160 5.14 -20.78 -9.11
CA ALA A 160 6.44 -20.51 -9.73
C ALA A 160 7.58 -20.62 -8.72
N ALA A 161 8.72 -21.17 -9.17
CA ALA A 161 9.90 -21.40 -8.33
C ALA A 161 10.59 -20.09 -7.87
N GLY A 162 10.38 -18.97 -8.56
CA GLY A 162 10.99 -17.69 -8.25
C GLY A 162 10.41 -16.54 -9.06
N PHE A 163 10.94 -15.35 -8.82
CA PHE A 163 10.60 -14.13 -9.56
C PHE A 163 11.23 -14.13 -10.95
N THR A 164 10.48 -13.68 -11.95
CA THR A 164 10.93 -13.48 -13.32
C THR A 164 10.55 -12.08 -13.81
N PRO A 165 11.41 -11.39 -14.59
CA PRO A 165 11.07 -10.10 -15.18
C PRO A 165 9.80 -10.17 -16.05
N VAL A 166 8.92 -9.17 -15.92
CA VAL A 166 7.70 -9.03 -16.73
C VAL A 166 7.66 -7.76 -17.56
N THR A 167 8.24 -6.67 -17.06
CA THR A 167 8.39 -5.42 -17.81
C THR A 167 9.45 -4.53 -17.16
N THR A 168 9.92 -3.53 -17.89
CA THR A 168 10.80 -2.49 -17.38
C THR A 168 10.13 -1.14 -17.57
N VAL A 169 10.10 -0.34 -16.51
CA VAL A 169 9.53 1.02 -16.52
C VAL A 169 10.61 2.02 -16.19
N THR A 170 10.51 3.22 -16.74
CA THR A 170 11.39 4.34 -16.38
C THR A 170 10.63 5.22 -15.41
N PRO A 171 11.13 5.46 -14.18
CA PRO A 171 10.52 6.40 -13.27
C PRO A 171 10.46 7.81 -13.84
N ASP A 172 9.41 8.54 -13.47
CA ASP A 172 9.27 9.97 -13.70
C ASP A 172 10.33 10.76 -12.92
N ALA A 173 10.43 12.07 -13.19
CA ALA A 173 11.45 12.93 -12.55
C ALA A 173 11.33 12.99 -11.01
N ASP A 174 10.14 12.74 -10.46
CA ASP A 174 9.88 12.65 -9.01
C ASP A 174 10.06 11.23 -8.46
N GLY A 175 10.52 10.29 -9.28
CA GLY A 175 10.73 8.89 -8.93
C GLY A 175 9.47 8.02 -8.97
N ALA A 176 8.31 8.57 -9.32
CA ALA A 176 7.08 7.79 -9.45
C ALA A 176 7.10 6.91 -10.71
N PHE A 177 6.44 5.75 -10.65
CA PHE A 177 6.20 4.92 -11.84
C PHE A 177 4.90 4.13 -11.68
N HIS A 178 4.36 3.67 -12.81
CA HIS A 178 3.21 2.79 -12.83
C HIS A 178 3.33 1.75 -13.95
N ALA A 179 2.63 0.63 -13.80
CA ALA A 179 2.52 -0.40 -14.83
C ALA A 179 1.17 -1.12 -14.74
N ALA A 180 0.62 -1.43 -15.91
CA ALA A 180 -0.62 -2.19 -16.03
C ALA A 180 -0.30 -3.63 -16.50
N LEU A 181 -0.73 -4.63 -15.74
CA LEU A 181 -0.43 -6.05 -16.01
C LEU A 181 -1.70 -6.90 -15.97
N ARG A 182 -1.76 -8.00 -16.72
CA ARG A 182 -2.93 -8.90 -16.78
C ARG A 182 -2.60 -10.31 -16.27
N PRO A 183 -2.54 -10.53 -14.95
CA PRO A 183 -2.22 -11.85 -14.42
C PRO A 183 -3.33 -12.86 -14.66
N SER A 184 -2.93 -14.10 -15.00
CA SER A 184 -3.85 -15.23 -15.19
C SER A 184 -4.01 -16.10 -13.94
N SER A 185 -3.07 -16.02 -13.00
CA SER A 185 -3.08 -16.65 -11.68
C SER A 185 -2.66 -15.66 -10.60
N SER A 186 -2.96 -15.96 -9.33
CA SER A 186 -2.50 -15.12 -8.20
C SER A 186 -1.00 -14.93 -8.30
N THR A 187 -0.54 -13.69 -8.24
CA THR A 187 0.85 -13.34 -8.58
C THR A 187 1.40 -12.40 -7.54
N THR A 188 2.63 -12.66 -7.11
CA THR A 188 3.41 -11.75 -6.27
C THR A 188 4.33 -10.92 -7.13
N TYR A 189 4.32 -9.61 -6.96
CA TYR A 189 5.14 -8.66 -7.72
C TYR A 189 6.17 -7.99 -6.83
N ARG A 190 7.30 -7.60 -7.40
CA ARG A 190 8.25 -6.68 -6.79
C ARG A 190 8.87 -5.77 -7.83
N ALA A 191 9.26 -4.58 -7.43
CA ALA A 191 10.06 -3.66 -8.22
C ALA A 191 11.54 -3.86 -7.90
N VAL A 192 12.40 -3.91 -8.91
CA VAL A 192 13.84 -4.15 -8.77
C VAL A 192 14.59 -3.01 -9.44
N THR A 193 15.51 -2.41 -8.69
CA THR A 193 16.49 -1.41 -9.14
C THR A 193 17.89 -1.99 -9.01
N THR A 194 18.90 -1.26 -9.49
CA THR A 194 20.32 -1.60 -9.25
C THR A 194 20.68 -1.62 -7.76
N SER A 195 20.00 -0.82 -6.93
CA SER A 195 20.25 -0.70 -5.49
C SER A 195 19.46 -1.70 -4.63
N GLY A 196 18.58 -2.50 -5.24
CA GLY A 196 17.80 -3.53 -4.53
C GLY A 196 16.33 -3.59 -4.96
N ALA A 197 15.56 -4.41 -4.25
CA ALA A 197 14.16 -4.68 -4.55
C ALA A 197 13.20 -4.05 -3.52
N SER A 198 11.97 -3.79 -3.94
CA SER A 198 10.85 -3.44 -3.07
C SER A 198 10.39 -4.65 -2.24
N PRO A 199 9.64 -4.41 -1.15
CA PRO A 199 8.79 -5.45 -0.58
C PRO A 199 7.88 -6.05 -1.64
N PRO A 200 7.58 -7.36 -1.55
CA PRO A 200 6.67 -8.01 -2.48
C PRO A 200 5.20 -7.61 -2.21
N VAL A 201 4.43 -7.46 -3.28
CA VAL A 201 2.98 -7.22 -3.25
C VAL A 201 2.26 -8.38 -3.93
N THR A 202 1.39 -9.08 -3.22
CA THR A 202 0.59 -10.17 -3.78
C THR A 202 -0.77 -9.68 -4.26
N VAL A 203 -1.10 -10.00 -5.51
CA VAL A 203 -2.41 -9.75 -6.12
C VAL A 203 -3.10 -11.09 -6.33
N ALA A 204 -4.23 -11.30 -5.65
CA ALA A 204 -5.02 -12.51 -5.83
C ALA A 204 -5.82 -12.45 -7.14
N VAL A 205 -5.73 -13.50 -7.95
CA VAL A 205 -6.53 -13.61 -9.19
C VAL A 205 -7.62 -14.64 -9.00
N THR A 206 -8.85 -14.24 -9.28
CA THR A 206 -10.01 -15.13 -9.17
C THR A 206 -10.69 -15.29 -10.54
N SER A 207 -10.98 -16.52 -10.96
CA SER A 207 -11.76 -16.73 -12.19
C SER A 207 -13.22 -16.33 -11.99
N ARG A 208 -13.89 -15.88 -13.07
CA ARG A 208 -15.35 -15.76 -13.06
C ARG A 208 -15.97 -17.14 -12.83
N LEU A 209 -16.87 -17.22 -11.85
CA LEU A 209 -17.53 -18.43 -11.44
C LEU A 209 -18.73 -18.72 -12.32
N ARG A 210 -18.90 -19.99 -12.70
CA ARG A 210 -20.20 -20.45 -13.19
C ARG A 210 -21.16 -20.54 -12.01
N VAL A 211 -22.15 -19.65 -11.98
CA VAL A 211 -23.17 -19.62 -10.93
C VAL A 211 -24.43 -20.31 -11.42
N ARG A 212 -24.83 -21.39 -10.75
CA ARG A 212 -26.10 -22.07 -10.98
C ARG A 212 -27.10 -21.65 -9.91
N LEU A 213 -28.29 -21.27 -10.35
CA LEU A 213 -29.44 -21.02 -9.50
C LEU A 213 -30.56 -21.97 -9.88
N SER A 214 -31.14 -22.67 -8.92
CA SER A 214 -32.37 -23.43 -9.12
C SER A 214 -33.43 -23.01 -8.12
N ALA A 215 -34.69 -23.06 -8.56
CA ALA A 215 -35.84 -22.72 -7.74
C ALA A 215 -36.75 -23.95 -7.60
N ARG A 216 -36.96 -24.40 -6.36
CA ARG A 216 -37.90 -25.48 -6.06
C ARG A 216 -38.99 -24.97 -5.13
N ARG A 217 -40.24 -25.15 -5.55
CA ARG A 217 -41.41 -24.83 -4.73
C ARG A 217 -41.62 -25.88 -3.63
N THR A 218 -42.05 -25.43 -2.46
CA THR A 218 -42.67 -26.24 -1.41
C THR A 218 -44.08 -25.71 -1.13
N LYS A 219 -44.83 -26.35 -0.22
CA LYS A 219 -46.18 -25.88 0.15
C LYS A 219 -46.19 -24.42 0.64
N ARG A 220 -45.15 -24.02 1.40
CA ARG A 220 -45.08 -22.69 2.05
C ARG A 220 -44.04 -21.74 1.45
N PHE A 221 -42.95 -22.26 0.87
CA PHE A 221 -41.80 -21.47 0.44
C PHE A 221 -41.37 -21.80 -0.99
N THR A 222 -40.65 -20.87 -1.61
CA THR A 222 -39.77 -21.20 -2.73
C THR A 222 -38.35 -21.28 -2.20
N VAL A 223 -37.71 -22.44 -2.36
CA VAL A 223 -36.32 -22.64 -1.99
C VAL A 223 -35.45 -22.36 -3.20
N LEU A 224 -34.58 -21.37 -3.08
CA LEU A 224 -33.54 -21.09 -4.06
C LEU A 224 -32.25 -21.77 -3.62
N ARG A 225 -31.65 -22.56 -4.51
CA ARG A 225 -30.35 -23.19 -4.26
C ARG A 225 -29.33 -22.58 -5.21
N VAL A 226 -28.27 -22.05 -4.62
CA VAL A 226 -27.11 -21.49 -5.31
C VAL A 226 -25.99 -22.51 -5.27
N ALA A 227 -25.33 -22.71 -6.41
CA ALA A 227 -24.09 -23.47 -6.50
C ALA A 227 -23.10 -22.71 -7.39
N ALA A 228 -21.95 -22.38 -6.83
CA ALA A 228 -20.81 -21.76 -7.50
C ALA A 228 -19.54 -22.51 -7.07
N PRO A 229 -19.17 -23.60 -7.77
CA PRO A 229 -17.99 -24.40 -7.42
C PRO A 229 -16.73 -23.53 -7.35
N GLY A 230 -15.89 -23.73 -6.33
CA GLY A 230 -14.68 -22.94 -6.11
C GLY A 230 -14.90 -21.61 -5.38
N ALA A 231 -16.14 -21.28 -5.02
CA ALA A 231 -16.50 -20.03 -4.34
C ALA A 231 -16.66 -20.21 -2.81
N GLY A 232 -15.89 -21.10 -2.20
CA GLY A 232 -15.96 -21.32 -0.75
C GLY A 232 -15.79 -20.01 0.00
N ALA A 233 -16.60 -19.80 1.04
CA ALA A 233 -16.60 -18.57 1.85
C ALA A 233 -17.01 -17.26 1.15
N ALA A 234 -17.26 -17.24 -0.16
CA ALA A 234 -17.78 -16.08 -0.88
C ALA A 234 -19.24 -15.76 -0.49
N THR A 235 -19.72 -14.57 -0.81
CA THR A 235 -21.08 -14.13 -0.45
C THR A 235 -22.02 -14.26 -1.65
N ALA A 236 -23.10 -15.02 -1.48
CA ALA A 236 -24.18 -15.10 -2.45
C ALA A 236 -25.33 -14.16 -2.07
N THR A 237 -25.73 -13.29 -2.98
CA THR A 237 -26.89 -12.40 -2.85
C THR A 237 -27.98 -12.81 -3.82
N ILE A 238 -29.20 -13.04 -3.33
CA ILE A 238 -30.38 -13.24 -4.18
C ILE A 238 -30.98 -11.89 -4.51
N GLN A 239 -31.11 -11.63 -5.80
CA GLN A 239 -31.79 -10.46 -6.33
C GLN A 239 -33.09 -10.86 -7.01
N LEU A 240 -34.16 -10.09 -6.78
CA LEU A 240 -35.42 -10.23 -7.49
C LEU A 240 -35.63 -9.03 -8.41
N TYR A 241 -36.04 -9.29 -9.65
CA TYR A 241 -36.32 -8.24 -10.61
C TYR A 241 -37.63 -7.53 -10.27
N SER A 242 -37.58 -6.22 -10.05
CA SER A 242 -38.75 -5.36 -9.90
C SER A 242 -39.16 -4.82 -11.27
N ARG A 243 -40.40 -5.08 -11.67
CA ARG A 243 -40.96 -4.54 -12.91
C ARG A 243 -41.33 -3.06 -12.79
N GLU A 244 -41.63 -2.60 -11.58
CA GLU A 244 -41.98 -1.19 -11.31
C GLU A 244 -40.75 -0.29 -11.37
N ARG A 245 -39.62 -0.78 -10.83
CA ARG A 245 -38.36 -0.02 -10.75
C ARG A 245 -37.39 -0.34 -11.89
N PHE A 246 -37.76 -1.24 -12.78
CA PHE A 246 -36.92 -1.77 -13.86
C PHE A 246 -35.52 -2.18 -13.40
N SER A 247 -35.42 -2.69 -12.16
CA SER A 247 -34.15 -2.92 -11.48
C SER A 247 -34.15 -4.18 -10.63
N TRP A 248 -32.95 -4.70 -10.35
CA TRP A 248 -32.74 -5.86 -9.48
C TRP A 248 -32.65 -5.41 -8.03
N ILE A 249 -33.49 -5.98 -7.18
CA ILE A 249 -33.56 -5.64 -5.76
C ILE A 249 -33.02 -6.79 -4.93
N ASP A 250 -32.05 -6.51 -4.06
CA ASP A 250 -31.51 -7.46 -3.11
C ASP A 250 -32.60 -7.95 -2.14
N ARG A 251 -32.69 -9.26 -1.97
CA ARG A 251 -33.64 -9.88 -1.02
C ARG A 251 -32.98 -10.61 0.13
N GLY A 252 -31.67 -10.82 0.04
CA GLY A 252 -30.89 -11.41 1.11
C GLY A 252 -29.58 -11.96 0.60
N HIS A 253 -28.59 -11.98 1.48
CA HIS A 253 -27.26 -12.51 1.23
C HIS A 253 -26.93 -13.62 2.23
N ARG A 254 -26.05 -14.54 1.85
CA ARG A 254 -25.47 -15.57 2.73
C ARG A 254 -24.08 -15.94 2.25
N ARG A 255 -23.20 -16.28 3.18
CA ARG A 255 -21.91 -16.90 2.88
C ARG A 255 -22.13 -18.31 2.30
N LEU A 256 -21.39 -18.64 1.25
CA LEU A 256 -21.35 -19.97 0.65
C LEU A 256 -20.56 -20.94 1.56
N ASP A 257 -21.00 -22.19 1.61
CA ASP A 257 -20.28 -23.26 2.30
C ASP A 257 -18.94 -23.59 1.60
N ALA A 258 -18.13 -24.48 2.18
CA ALA A 258 -16.84 -24.89 1.61
C ALA A 258 -16.94 -25.49 0.20
N ARG A 259 -18.13 -25.95 -0.22
CA ARG A 259 -18.42 -26.48 -1.57
C ARG A 259 -19.00 -25.42 -2.50
N GLY A 260 -19.08 -24.15 -2.07
CA GLY A 260 -19.63 -23.05 -2.85
C GLY A 260 -21.15 -23.09 -2.97
N ARG A 261 -21.87 -23.59 -1.95
CA ARG A 261 -23.34 -23.73 -1.99
C ARG A 261 -24.03 -22.92 -0.89
N ALA A 262 -25.23 -22.43 -1.20
CA ALA A 262 -26.14 -21.84 -0.22
C ALA A 262 -27.60 -22.07 -0.62
N ALA A 263 -28.50 -21.97 0.36
CA ALA A 263 -29.94 -22.03 0.13
C ALA A 263 -30.66 -20.83 0.75
N PHE A 264 -31.65 -20.33 0.04
CA PHE A 264 -32.49 -19.21 0.47
C PHE A 264 -33.95 -19.66 0.47
N ARG A 265 -34.73 -19.11 1.41
CA ARG A 265 -36.17 -19.34 1.49
C ARG A 265 -36.87 -18.03 1.21
N LEU A 266 -37.73 -18.03 0.19
CA LEU A 266 -38.61 -16.92 -0.13
C LEU A 266 -40.07 -17.34 0.13
N ARG A 267 -40.94 -16.37 0.44
CA ARG A 267 -42.38 -16.62 0.48
C ARG A 267 -42.85 -17.13 -0.88
N SER A 268 -43.71 -18.16 -0.89
CA SER A 268 -44.24 -18.72 -2.14
C SER A 268 -45.28 -17.79 -2.78
N GLY A 269 -45.43 -17.85 -4.12
CA GLY A 269 -46.42 -17.05 -4.86
C GLY A 269 -45.90 -15.75 -5.48
N LEU A 270 -44.64 -15.40 -5.21
CA LEU A 270 -43.97 -14.26 -5.83
C LEU A 270 -43.78 -14.50 -7.35
N ARG A 271 -44.18 -13.52 -8.18
CA ARG A 271 -44.09 -13.58 -9.65
C ARG A 271 -42.82 -12.92 -10.20
N TYR A 272 -41.69 -13.12 -9.51
CA TYR A 272 -40.44 -12.46 -9.87
C TYR A 272 -39.52 -13.35 -10.70
N HIS A 273 -38.59 -12.72 -11.40
CA HIS A 273 -37.35 -13.36 -11.82
C HIS A 273 -36.34 -13.21 -10.70
N ALA A 274 -35.61 -14.28 -10.42
CA ALA A 274 -34.53 -14.30 -9.45
C ALA A 274 -33.19 -14.50 -10.16
N ARG A 275 -32.14 -13.88 -9.65
CA ARG A 275 -30.75 -14.23 -9.98
C ARG A 275 -29.91 -14.28 -8.71
N ALA A 276 -28.82 -15.02 -8.74
CA ALA A 276 -27.82 -15.02 -7.69
C ALA A 276 -26.60 -14.24 -8.17
N VAL A 277 -26.08 -13.35 -7.33
CA VAL A 277 -24.83 -12.64 -7.53
C VAL A 277 -23.84 -13.16 -6.48
N ILE A 278 -22.67 -13.60 -6.93
CA ILE A 278 -21.59 -14.04 -6.04
C ILE A 278 -20.57 -12.91 -5.98
N THR A 279 -20.27 -12.46 -4.78
CA THR A 279 -19.24 -11.47 -4.47
C THR A 279 -18.17 -12.10 -3.59
N ARG A 280 -16.99 -11.50 -3.56
CA ARG A 280 -15.93 -11.90 -2.63
C ARG A 280 -16.39 -11.78 -1.16
N PRO A 281 -15.73 -12.46 -0.21
CA PRO A 281 -16.10 -12.41 1.21
C PRO A 281 -16.07 -10.98 1.81
N ASP A 282 -15.22 -10.11 1.27
CA ASP A 282 -15.11 -8.68 1.63
C ASP A 282 -16.23 -7.82 1.03
N GLY A 283 -17.14 -8.40 0.23
CA GLY A 283 -18.25 -7.71 -0.42
C GLY A 283 -17.86 -6.91 -1.66
N GLY A 284 -16.62 -7.03 -2.15
CA GLY A 284 -16.11 -6.29 -3.30
C GLY A 284 -16.55 -6.85 -4.65
N ALA A 285 -15.58 -7.33 -5.44
CA ALA A 285 -15.79 -7.73 -6.83
C ALA A 285 -16.83 -8.83 -7.03
N ILE A 286 -17.65 -8.71 -8.08
CA ILE A 286 -18.60 -9.73 -8.51
C ILE A 286 -17.84 -10.87 -9.18
N LEU A 287 -17.82 -12.03 -8.53
CA LEU A 287 -17.20 -13.26 -9.03
C LEU A 287 -18.08 -13.97 -10.06
N GLY A 288 -19.39 -13.76 -10.04
CA GLY A 288 -20.28 -14.32 -11.05
C GLY A 288 -21.74 -14.00 -10.80
N VAL A 289 -22.54 -14.07 -11.87
CA VAL A 289 -24.00 -13.88 -11.82
C VAL A 289 -24.66 -15.06 -12.48
N SER A 290 -25.70 -15.61 -11.85
CA SER A 290 -26.47 -16.70 -12.46
C SER A 290 -27.33 -16.20 -13.60
N ALA A 291 -27.69 -17.09 -14.52
CA ALA A 291 -28.86 -16.84 -15.38
C ALA A 291 -30.10 -16.55 -14.52
N ARG A 292 -31.04 -15.76 -15.07
CA ARG A 292 -32.31 -15.48 -14.40
C ARG A 292 -33.19 -16.73 -14.36
N VAL A 293 -33.82 -16.98 -13.22
CA VAL A 293 -34.77 -18.09 -13.02
C VAL A 293 -36.15 -17.51 -12.73
N LYS A 294 -37.16 -17.98 -13.45
CA LYS A 294 -38.56 -17.65 -13.17
C LYS A 294 -39.03 -18.43 -11.94
N LEU A 295 -39.56 -17.74 -10.94
CA LEU A 295 -40.06 -18.42 -9.75
C LEU A 295 -41.36 -19.20 -10.06
N PRO A 296 -41.51 -20.44 -9.56
CA PRO A 296 -42.65 -21.30 -9.85
C PRO A 296 -43.97 -20.74 -9.27
N ARG A 297 -45.04 -20.81 -10.09
CA ARG A 297 -46.39 -20.33 -9.73
C ARG A 297 -47.01 -21.18 -8.62
N ARG A 298 -47.98 -20.59 -7.91
CA ARG A 298 -48.95 -21.38 -7.11
C ARG A 298 -49.89 -22.05 -8.10
N ALA A 299 -50.03 -23.37 -8.03
CA ALA A 299 -51.11 -24.04 -8.76
C ALA A 299 -52.43 -23.43 -8.27
N ALA A 300 -53.34 -23.12 -9.19
CA ALA A 300 -54.69 -22.73 -8.81
C ALA A 300 -55.26 -23.88 -7.96
N SER A 301 -55.76 -23.58 -6.76
CA SER A 301 -56.61 -24.51 -6.04
C SER A 301 -57.81 -24.76 -6.94
N ARG A 302 -57.97 -26.00 -7.42
CA ARG A 302 -59.26 -26.49 -7.88
C ARG A 302 -60.17 -26.63 -6.67
#